data_AF-A0A5C3KER0-F1
#
_entry.id   AF-A0A5C3KER0-F1
#
_cell.length_a   1.000
_cell.length_b   1.000
_cell.length_c   1.000
_cell.angle_alpha   90.00
_cell.angle_beta   90.00
_cell.angle_gamma   90.00
#
_symmetry.space_group_name_H-M   'P 1'
#
loop_
_entity.id
_entity.type
_entity.pdbx_description
1 polymer ?
#
loop_
_entity_poly.entity_id
_entity_poly.type
_entity_poly.pdbx_seq_one_letter_code
_entity_poly.pdbx_strand_id
1 'polypeptide(L)'
;MDVQASLPTTVTMNRKPTPELTWVGTADTVRQFLETFTWLCKRYDFPSAYYVKEVMTYIPSSEFMIWKIVAWDHLDWDDFVKKILEYYPEPSLVDSCSRMDQFISENKAQPGYTSNKCGFFAYLRRFTIALSAIESHRTVPNSEKVSKFSRGLAPIIRELIDKHNPKDMDEVIAAGNAVFDYLGLLDWQTTCLFNQLMYLNLEACQWSVIVQGYNPLSSANRDEPGLTVVLHGQTNT
;
A
#
# COMPACT_ATOMS: atom_id res chain seq x y z
N MET A 1 52.58 -34.88 -6.47
CA MET A 1 52.55 -33.74 -7.42
C MET A 1 51.17 -33.83 -8.04
N ASP A 2 50.17 -33.25 -7.38
CA ASP A 2 48.80 -33.76 -7.47
C ASP A 2 47.81 -32.68 -7.91
N VAL A 3 47.25 -32.95 -9.10
CA VAL A 3 45.89 -32.75 -9.56
C VAL A 3 45.26 -31.37 -9.27
N GLN A 4 45.38 -30.48 -10.26
CA GLN A 4 44.43 -29.39 -10.47
C GLN A 4 43.05 -30.00 -10.71
N ALA A 5 42.20 -29.99 -9.69
CA ALA A 5 40.77 -30.24 -9.85
C ALA A 5 40.17 -29.07 -10.64
N SER A 6 39.83 -29.35 -11.89
CA SER A 6 39.15 -28.44 -12.80
C SER A 6 37.73 -28.16 -12.30
N LEU A 7 37.32 -26.90 -12.34
CA LEU A 7 35.94 -26.48 -12.06
C LEU A 7 34.97 -27.17 -13.06
N PRO A 8 33.78 -27.63 -12.61
CA PRO A 8 32.82 -28.26 -13.51
C PRO A 8 32.32 -27.23 -14.51
N THR A 9 32.72 -27.40 -15.75
CA THR A 9 32.28 -26.60 -16.89
C THR A 9 31.09 -27.31 -17.51
N THR A 10 29.88 -27.02 -17.01
CA THR A 10 28.60 -26.98 -17.76
C THR A 10 27.40 -27.04 -16.81
N VAL A 11 26.67 -25.92 -16.69
CA VAL A 11 25.24 -25.94 -16.34
C VAL A 11 24.53 -25.02 -17.32
N THR A 12 24.20 -25.56 -18.49
CA THR A 12 23.10 -25.03 -19.32
C THR A 12 21.80 -25.35 -18.60
N MET A 13 21.19 -24.35 -17.97
CA MET A 13 19.77 -24.40 -17.60
C MET A 13 19.15 -23.02 -17.75
N ASN A 14 17.94 -22.99 -18.30
CA ASN A 14 17.00 -21.86 -18.30
C ASN A 14 16.96 -21.17 -16.93
N ARG A 15 17.83 -20.19 -16.70
CA ARG A 15 17.81 -19.39 -15.49
C ARG A 15 16.75 -18.31 -15.65
N LYS A 16 15.69 -18.40 -14.84
CA LYS A 16 14.87 -17.21 -14.53
C LYS A 16 15.83 -16.06 -14.21
N PRO A 17 15.57 -14.83 -14.69
CA PRO A 17 16.45 -13.70 -14.43
C PRO A 17 16.73 -13.60 -12.93
N THR A 18 18.01 -13.53 -12.57
CA THR A 18 18.44 -13.33 -11.18
C THR A 18 17.88 -11.97 -10.73
N PRO A 19 17.14 -11.90 -9.62
CA PRO A 19 16.70 -10.63 -9.07
C PRO A 19 17.91 -9.74 -8.79
N GLU A 20 17.84 -8.47 -9.15
CA GLU A 20 18.87 -7.51 -8.76
C GLU A 20 18.79 -7.31 -7.24
N LEU A 21 19.91 -7.54 -6.55
CA LEU A 21 19.99 -7.39 -5.11
C LEU A 21 20.24 -5.92 -4.77
N THR A 22 19.16 -5.15 -4.63
CA THR A 22 19.20 -3.72 -4.26
C THR A 22 18.34 -3.45 -3.03
N TRP A 23 18.72 -2.46 -2.23
CA TRP A 23 18.00 -2.02 -1.03
C TRP A 23 18.30 -0.54 -0.74
N VAL A 24 17.46 0.12 0.08
CA VAL A 24 17.48 1.60 0.26
C VAL A 24 17.64 2.05 1.71
N GLY A 25 18.21 1.21 2.58
CA GLY A 25 18.47 1.59 3.97
C GLY A 25 17.37 1.26 4.98
N THR A 26 16.17 0.86 4.54
CA THR A 26 15.05 0.60 5.47
C THR A 26 15.08 -0.83 5.99
N ALA A 27 14.58 -1.05 7.22
CA ALA A 27 14.46 -2.38 7.84
C ALA A 27 13.83 -3.42 6.90
N ASP A 28 12.71 -3.06 6.26
CA ASP A 28 12.02 -3.94 5.30
C ASP A 28 12.87 -4.28 4.07
N THR A 29 13.54 -3.28 3.49
CA THR A 29 14.36 -3.51 2.29
C THR A 29 15.64 -4.29 2.60
N VAL A 30 16.22 -4.10 3.78
CA VAL A 30 17.35 -4.91 4.28
C VAL A 30 16.93 -6.35 4.51
N ARG A 31 15.78 -6.58 5.17
CA ARG A 31 15.22 -7.92 5.41
C ARG A 31 14.96 -8.64 4.09
N GLN A 32 14.27 -7.98 3.16
CA GLN A 32 13.98 -8.55 1.84
C GLN A 32 15.25 -8.87 1.04
N PHE A 33 16.27 -8.01 1.11
CA PHE A 33 17.57 -8.25 0.50
C PHE A 33 18.24 -9.51 1.08
N LEU A 34 18.31 -9.63 2.41
CA LEU A 34 18.91 -10.78 3.10
C LEU A 34 18.18 -12.09 2.80
N GLU A 35 16.84 -12.06 2.76
CA GLU A 35 16.00 -13.21 2.39
C GLU A 35 16.23 -13.63 0.94
N THR A 36 16.25 -12.66 0.01
CA THR A 36 16.48 -12.90 -1.42
C THR A 36 17.89 -13.44 -1.66
N PHE A 37 18.89 -12.89 -0.98
CA PHE A 37 20.26 -13.37 -1.02
C PHE A 37 20.35 -14.82 -0.52
N THR A 38 19.77 -15.11 0.65
CA THR A 38 19.73 -16.47 1.21
C THR A 38 19.07 -17.46 0.24
N TRP A 39 17.95 -17.07 -0.37
CA TRP A 39 17.25 -17.88 -1.36
C TRP A 39 18.10 -18.13 -2.61
N LEU A 40 18.81 -17.11 -3.12
CA LEU A 40 19.70 -17.22 -4.27
C LEU A 40 20.86 -18.17 -3.97
N CYS A 41 21.51 -18.03 -2.83
CA CYS A 41 22.60 -18.91 -2.45
C CYS A 41 22.14 -20.36 -2.32
N LYS A 42 20.97 -20.61 -1.72
CA LYS A 42 20.36 -21.95 -1.64
C LYS A 42 20.02 -22.50 -3.03
N ARG A 43 19.45 -21.66 -3.92
CA ARG A 43 19.08 -22.05 -5.29
C ARG A 43 20.29 -22.51 -6.12
N TYR A 44 21.47 -21.97 -5.85
CA TYR A 44 22.71 -22.28 -6.56
C TYR A 44 23.64 -23.22 -5.79
N ASP A 45 23.15 -23.88 -4.73
CA ASP A 45 23.93 -24.76 -3.86
C ASP A 45 25.24 -24.11 -3.35
N PHE A 46 25.20 -22.78 -3.14
CA PHE A 46 26.33 -22.04 -2.64
C PHE A 46 26.57 -22.42 -1.16
N PRO A 47 27.81 -22.69 -0.73
CA PRO A 47 28.06 -23.14 0.64
C PRO A 47 27.80 -22.03 1.67
N SER A 48 27.03 -22.34 2.71
CA SER A 48 26.64 -21.39 3.77
C SER A 48 27.83 -20.75 4.48
N ALA A 49 28.96 -21.48 4.61
CA ALA A 49 30.20 -20.98 5.19
C ALA A 49 30.80 -19.74 4.48
N TYR A 50 30.34 -19.44 3.26
CA TYR A 50 30.80 -18.28 2.49
C TYR A 50 29.75 -17.16 2.39
N TYR A 51 28.56 -17.30 2.98
CA TYR A 51 27.48 -16.33 2.80
C TYR A 51 27.86 -14.94 3.31
N VAL A 52 28.46 -14.86 4.51
CA VAL A 52 28.93 -13.58 5.08
C VAL A 52 29.98 -12.93 4.17
N LYS A 53 30.90 -13.70 3.59
CA LYS A 53 31.90 -13.14 2.68
C LYS A 53 31.28 -12.64 1.37
N GLU A 54 30.32 -13.40 0.84
CA GLU A 54 29.69 -13.11 -0.45
C GLU A 54 28.73 -11.92 -0.36
N VAL A 55 27.93 -11.83 0.71
CA VAL A 55 26.96 -10.73 0.87
C VAL A 55 27.65 -9.36 0.91
N MET A 56 28.87 -9.30 1.46
CA MET A 56 29.67 -8.06 1.55
C MET A 56 29.98 -7.43 0.19
N THR A 57 29.90 -8.19 -0.91
CA THR A 57 30.11 -7.69 -2.27
C THR A 57 28.93 -6.88 -2.82
N TYR A 58 27.76 -6.99 -2.18
CA TYR A 58 26.52 -6.30 -2.57
C TYR A 58 26.20 -5.09 -1.70
N ILE A 59 27.03 -4.79 -0.69
CA ILE A 59 26.74 -3.74 0.28
C ILE A 59 27.19 -2.38 -0.25
N PRO A 60 26.29 -1.37 -0.29
CA PRO A 60 26.65 -0.01 -0.66
C PRO A 60 27.74 0.57 0.26
N SER A 61 28.61 1.41 -0.31
CA SER A 61 29.72 2.03 0.44
C SER A 61 29.28 2.81 1.69
N SER A 62 28.07 3.37 1.70
CA SER A 62 27.52 4.11 2.85
C SER A 62 27.23 3.21 4.07
N GLU A 63 27.01 1.92 3.84
CA GLU A 63 26.56 0.96 4.85
C GLU A 63 27.67 -0.06 5.19
N PHE A 64 28.67 -0.16 4.32
CA PHE A 64 29.73 -1.16 4.37
C PHE A 64 30.45 -1.25 5.72
N MET A 65 30.68 -0.11 6.39
CA MET A 65 31.38 -0.11 7.68
C MET A 65 30.59 -0.80 8.79
N ILE A 66 29.27 -0.58 8.85
CA ILE A 66 28.40 -1.24 9.84
C ILE A 66 28.42 -2.75 9.58
N TRP A 67 28.23 -3.16 8.33
CA TRP A 67 28.20 -4.56 7.94
C TRP A 67 29.54 -5.26 8.16
N LYS A 68 30.65 -4.58 7.90
CA LYS A 68 32.00 -5.11 8.11
C LYS A 68 32.29 -5.39 9.59
N ILE A 69 31.85 -4.49 10.49
CA ILE A 69 32.02 -4.68 11.93
C ILE A 69 31.25 -5.94 12.37
N VAL A 70 30.00 -6.09 11.94
CA VAL A 70 29.20 -7.28 12.28
C VAL A 70 29.80 -8.56 11.68
N ALA A 71 30.30 -8.51 10.44
CA ALA A 71 30.92 -9.66 9.77
C ALA A 71 32.21 -10.14 10.46
N TRP A 72 32.89 -9.29 11.24
CA TRP A 72 34.07 -9.71 12.00
C TRP A 72 33.73 -10.56 13.21
N ASP A 73 32.66 -10.22 13.92
CA ASP A 73 32.27 -10.89 15.16
C ASP A 73 31.25 -12.01 14.94
N HIS A 74 30.53 -11.98 13.82
CA HIS A 74 29.43 -12.88 13.50
C HIS A 74 29.67 -13.56 12.14
N LEU A 75 30.45 -14.64 12.15
CA LEU A 75 30.83 -15.39 10.94
C LEU A 75 29.77 -16.41 10.49
N ASP A 76 28.87 -16.81 11.39
CA ASP A 76 27.71 -17.63 11.06
C ASP A 76 26.63 -16.77 10.39
N TRP A 77 26.00 -17.30 9.35
CA TRP A 77 25.02 -16.55 8.55
C TRP A 77 23.81 -16.11 9.34
N ASP A 78 23.24 -16.99 10.18
CA ASP A 78 22.00 -16.69 10.88
C ASP A 78 22.26 -15.68 12.01
N ASP A 79 23.38 -15.81 12.71
CA ASP A 79 23.82 -14.85 13.73
C ASP A 79 24.18 -13.49 13.11
N PHE A 80 24.88 -13.48 11.97
CA PHE A 80 25.15 -12.28 11.18
C PHE A 80 23.88 -11.54 10.79
N VAL A 81 22.91 -12.24 10.17
CA VAL A 81 21.62 -11.68 9.76
C VAL A 81 20.89 -11.08 10.95
N LYS A 82 20.82 -11.82 12.06
CA LYS A 82 20.18 -11.34 13.29
C LYS A 82 20.80 -10.02 13.76
N LYS A 83 22.13 -9.93 13.77
CA LYS A 83 22.84 -8.74 14.22
C LYS A 83 22.72 -7.57 13.26
N ILE A 84 22.77 -7.81 11.95
CA ILE A 84 22.48 -6.75 10.97
C ILE A 84 21.10 -6.15 11.23
N LEU A 85 20.07 -6.98 11.42
CA LEU A 85 18.70 -6.48 11.65
C LEU A 85 18.56 -5.67 12.94
N GLU A 86 19.43 -5.84 13.95
CA GLU A 86 19.46 -4.96 15.14
C GLU A 86 19.88 -3.51 14.78
N TYR A 87 20.70 -3.31 13.74
CA TYR A 87 21.08 -1.98 13.24
C TYR A 87 20.02 -1.33 12.34
N TYR A 88 19.06 -2.11 11.84
CA TYR A 88 17.95 -1.64 11.02
C TYR A 88 16.62 -2.01 11.72
N PRO A 89 16.32 -1.41 12.88
CA PRO A 89 15.12 -1.75 13.64
C PRO A 89 13.87 -1.43 12.83
N GLU A 90 12.87 -2.31 12.93
CA GLU A 90 11.54 -2.00 12.44
C GLU A 90 11.02 -0.71 13.11
N PRO A 91 10.25 0.12 12.40
CA PRO A 91 9.60 1.28 13.01
C PRO A 91 8.83 0.85 14.25
N SER A 92 8.82 1.65 15.32
CA SER A 92 7.99 1.31 16.47
C SER A 92 6.50 1.46 16.12
N LEU A 93 5.60 0.84 16.90
CA LEU A 93 4.16 1.07 16.75
C LEU A 93 3.81 2.57 16.81
N VAL A 94 4.52 3.35 17.64
CA VAL A 94 4.32 4.80 17.75
C VAL A 94 4.72 5.51 16.47
N ASP A 95 5.87 5.15 15.90
CA ASP A 95 6.35 5.72 14.63
C ASP A 95 5.42 5.34 13.47
N SER A 96 4.98 4.09 13.39
CA SER A 96 4.03 3.61 12.38
C SER A 96 2.69 4.33 12.49
N CYS A 97 2.16 4.50 13.71
CA CYS A 97 0.94 5.29 13.93
C CYS A 97 1.12 6.75 13.52
N SER A 98 2.24 7.38 13.90
CA SER A 98 2.54 8.77 13.57
C SER A 98 2.64 9.00 12.05
N ARG A 99 3.33 8.09 11.34
CA ARG A 99 3.43 8.13 9.87
C ARG A 99 2.07 7.96 9.19
N MET A 100 1.21 7.07 9.70
CA MET A 100 -0.16 6.91 9.21
C MET A 100 -0.97 8.20 9.42
N ASP A 101 -0.90 8.81 10.59
CA ASP A 101 -1.66 10.03 10.89
C ASP A 101 -1.13 11.24 10.08
N GLN A 102 0.18 11.31 9.84
CA GLN A 102 0.78 12.29 8.92
C GLN A 102 0.27 12.07 7.50
N PHE A 103 0.33 10.84 6.97
CA PHE A 103 -0.16 10.49 5.64
C PHE A 103 -1.64 10.86 5.46
N ILE A 104 -2.49 10.58 6.44
CA ILE A 104 -3.91 10.97 6.44
C ILE A 104 -4.05 12.50 6.40
N SER A 105 -3.27 13.22 7.19
CA SER A 105 -3.31 14.69 7.27
C SER A 105 -2.89 15.36 5.98
N GLU A 106 -1.84 14.86 5.32
CA GLU A 106 -1.37 15.34 4.02
C GLU A 106 -2.42 15.16 2.92
N ASN A 107 -3.09 13.99 2.87
CA ASN A 107 -4.16 13.76 1.90
C ASN A 107 -5.40 14.61 2.18
N LYS A 108 -5.77 14.80 3.45
CA LYS A 108 -6.86 15.70 3.82
C LYS A 108 -6.59 17.15 3.42
N ALA A 109 -5.33 17.60 3.50
CA ALA A 109 -4.93 18.94 3.07
C ALA A 109 -4.93 19.13 1.54
N GLN A 110 -4.91 18.04 0.77
CA GLN A 110 -4.93 18.03 -0.69
C GLN A 110 -6.08 17.14 -1.20
N PRO A 111 -7.36 17.59 -1.08
CA PRO A 111 -8.52 16.76 -1.44
C PRO A 111 -8.51 16.24 -2.88
N GLY A 112 -7.81 16.94 -3.79
CA GLY A 112 -7.61 16.49 -5.17
C GLY A 112 -6.93 15.13 -5.33
N TYR A 113 -6.21 14.64 -4.32
CA TYR A 113 -5.60 13.30 -4.36
C TYR A 113 -6.60 12.15 -4.28
N THR A 114 -7.83 12.41 -3.83
CA THR A 114 -8.87 11.36 -3.68
C THR A 114 -10.14 11.68 -4.47
N SER A 115 -10.12 12.71 -5.30
CA SER A 115 -11.31 13.23 -5.99
C SER A 115 -11.75 12.46 -7.22
N ASN A 116 -10.90 11.57 -7.74
CA ASN A 116 -11.21 10.72 -8.88
C ASN A 116 -10.80 9.27 -8.59
N LYS A 117 -11.31 8.35 -9.41
CA LYS A 117 -11.12 6.91 -9.22
C LYS A 117 -9.65 6.52 -9.10
N CYS A 118 -8.80 7.02 -9.98
CA CYS A 118 -7.36 6.75 -9.95
C CYS A 118 -6.71 7.26 -8.67
N GLY A 119 -7.01 8.50 -8.26
CA GLY A 119 -6.52 9.09 -7.03
C GLY A 119 -6.96 8.32 -5.79
N PHE A 120 -8.23 7.94 -5.71
CA PHE A 120 -8.77 7.11 -4.65
C PHE A 120 -8.05 5.76 -4.51
N PHE A 121 -7.85 5.04 -5.62
CA PHE A 121 -7.14 3.75 -5.57
C PHE A 121 -5.64 3.90 -5.30
N ALA A 122 -5.02 5.00 -5.74
CA ALA A 122 -3.65 5.34 -5.36
C ALA A 122 -3.54 5.62 -3.85
N TYR A 123 -4.50 6.36 -3.29
CA TYR A 123 -4.62 6.60 -1.85
C TYR A 123 -4.82 5.30 -1.08
N LEU A 124 -5.76 4.44 -1.51
CA LEU A 124 -6.00 3.12 -0.93
C LEU A 124 -4.73 2.27 -0.87
N ARG A 125 -4.00 2.18 -1.99
CA ARG A 125 -2.75 1.42 -2.03
C ARG A 125 -1.73 1.93 -1.00
N ARG A 126 -1.54 3.25 -0.92
CA ARG A 126 -0.60 3.86 0.04
C ARG A 126 -1.07 3.68 1.48
N PHE A 127 -2.38 3.78 1.72
CA PHE A 127 -2.98 3.54 3.03
C PHE A 127 -2.75 2.09 3.48
N THR A 128 -2.96 1.10 2.61
CA THR A 128 -2.72 -0.32 2.94
C THR A 128 -1.26 -0.58 3.33
N ILE A 129 -0.30 0.07 2.66
CA ILE A 129 1.13 -0.04 3.01
C ILE A 129 1.41 0.56 4.40
N ALA A 130 0.85 1.73 4.69
CA ALA A 130 1.00 2.34 6.02
C ALA A 130 0.29 1.51 7.11
N LEU A 131 -0.84 0.88 6.77
CA LEU A 131 -1.60 0.04 7.69
C LEU A 131 -0.84 -1.25 8.00
N SER A 132 -0.22 -1.89 7.02
CA SER A 132 0.57 -3.11 7.24
C SER A 132 1.72 -2.90 8.22
N ALA A 133 2.32 -1.69 8.23
CA ALA A 133 3.35 -1.32 9.20
C ALA A 133 2.83 -1.14 10.64
N ILE A 134 1.52 -0.94 10.83
CA ILE A 134 0.88 -0.98 12.15
C ILE A 134 0.50 -2.41 12.50
N GLU A 135 0.01 -3.16 11.50
CA GLU A 135 -0.44 -4.55 11.65
C GLU A 135 0.69 -5.53 11.98
N SER A 136 1.94 -5.19 11.67
CA SER A 136 3.12 -5.92 12.15
C SER A 136 3.25 -5.92 13.68
N HIS A 137 2.73 -4.90 14.36
CA HIS A 137 2.81 -4.76 15.81
C HIS A 137 1.53 -5.18 16.54
N ARG A 138 0.36 -4.98 15.92
CA ARG A 138 -0.93 -5.35 16.52
C ARG A 138 -2.01 -5.58 15.48
N THR A 139 -3.01 -6.39 15.83
CA THR A 139 -4.24 -6.45 15.05
C THR A 139 -4.97 -5.10 15.08
N VAL A 140 -5.36 -4.61 13.91
CA VAL A 140 -6.17 -3.39 13.75
C VAL A 140 -7.63 -3.78 13.47
N PRO A 141 -8.61 -3.40 14.30
CA PRO A 141 -10.02 -3.69 14.05
C PRO A 141 -10.54 -3.02 12.77
N ASN A 142 -11.47 -3.66 12.05
CA ASN A 142 -12.03 -3.12 10.80
C ASN A 142 -12.64 -1.71 10.97
N SER A 143 -13.31 -1.45 12.09
CA SER A 143 -13.85 -0.11 12.40
C SER A 143 -12.77 0.97 12.46
N GLU A 144 -11.59 0.63 12.99
CA GLU A 144 -10.44 1.53 13.02
C GLU A 144 -9.87 1.75 11.61
N LYS A 145 -9.75 0.67 10.80
CA LYS A 145 -9.27 0.76 9.41
C LYS A 145 -10.15 1.69 8.58
N VAL A 146 -11.46 1.45 8.59
CA VAL A 146 -12.47 2.24 7.87
C VAL A 146 -12.43 3.69 8.34
N SER A 147 -12.44 3.92 9.66
CA SER A 147 -12.40 5.28 10.23
C SER A 147 -11.14 6.05 9.82
N LYS A 148 -9.96 5.43 9.91
CA LYS A 148 -8.70 6.06 9.50
C LYS A 148 -8.65 6.32 8.00
N PHE A 149 -9.11 5.39 7.18
CA PHE A 149 -9.17 5.57 5.73
C PHE A 149 -10.09 6.74 5.35
N SER A 150 -11.32 6.76 5.87
CA SER A 150 -12.29 7.82 5.56
C SER A 150 -11.81 9.22 5.96
N ARG A 151 -10.97 9.33 7.01
CA ARG A 151 -10.41 10.62 7.45
C ARG A 151 -9.51 11.30 6.43
N GLY A 152 -8.88 10.56 5.51
CA GLY A 152 -8.00 11.13 4.49
C GLY A 152 -8.69 11.39 3.15
N LEU A 153 -9.96 11.04 3.01
CA LEU A 153 -10.75 11.29 1.80
C LEU A 153 -11.16 12.76 1.68
N ALA A 154 -11.34 13.20 0.43
CA ALA A 154 -12.01 14.46 0.14
C ALA A 154 -13.41 14.46 0.78
N PRO A 155 -13.84 15.58 1.39
CA PRO A 155 -15.10 15.70 2.11
C PRO A 155 -16.31 15.13 1.35
N ILE A 156 -16.49 15.52 0.08
CA ILE A 156 -17.60 15.04 -0.75
C ILE A 156 -17.52 13.53 -1.05
N ILE A 157 -16.32 12.99 -1.26
CA ILE A 157 -16.10 11.56 -1.51
C ILE A 157 -16.40 10.75 -0.25
N ARG A 158 -15.96 11.27 0.92
CA ARG A 158 -16.27 10.67 2.21
C ARG A 158 -17.77 10.58 2.42
N GLU A 159 -18.51 11.68 2.25
CA GLU A 159 -19.96 11.67 2.46
C GLU A 159 -20.66 10.64 1.56
N LEU A 160 -20.26 10.54 0.29
CA LEU A 160 -20.83 9.57 -0.65
C LEU A 160 -20.53 8.13 -0.26
N ILE A 161 -19.31 7.83 0.19
CA ILE A 161 -18.92 6.49 0.66
C ILE A 161 -19.59 6.16 1.99
N ASP A 162 -19.68 7.12 2.92
CA ASP A 162 -20.29 6.93 4.24
C ASP A 162 -21.79 6.57 4.12
N LYS A 163 -22.48 6.93 3.02
CA LYS A 163 -23.86 6.45 2.72
C LYS A 163 -23.96 4.93 2.57
N HIS A 164 -22.88 4.24 2.20
CA HIS A 164 -22.83 2.77 2.14
C HIS A 164 -22.62 2.13 3.52
N ASN A 165 -22.24 2.91 4.53
CA ASN A 165 -21.95 2.44 5.89
C ASN A 165 -20.97 1.24 5.94
N PRO A 166 -19.81 1.32 5.26
CA PRO A 166 -18.91 0.18 5.10
C PRO A 166 -18.39 -0.34 6.44
N LYS A 167 -18.34 -1.67 6.58
CA LYS A 167 -17.87 -2.38 7.79
C LYS A 167 -16.43 -2.80 7.74
N ASP A 168 -15.86 -2.89 6.55
CA ASP A 168 -14.48 -3.24 6.31
C ASP A 168 -13.94 -2.57 5.03
N MET A 169 -12.68 -2.86 4.69
CA MET A 169 -12.02 -2.26 3.54
C MET A 169 -12.53 -2.80 2.20
N ASP A 170 -13.10 -4.00 2.15
CA ASP A 170 -13.67 -4.55 0.91
C ASP A 170 -14.98 -3.84 0.57
N GLU A 171 -15.79 -3.54 1.59
CA GLU A 171 -16.98 -2.70 1.43
C GLU A 171 -16.60 -1.25 1.06
N VAL A 172 -15.51 -0.70 1.58
CA VAL A 172 -14.99 0.62 1.14
C VAL A 172 -14.61 0.59 -0.34
N ILE A 173 -13.97 -0.47 -0.82
CA ILE A 173 -13.60 -0.63 -2.24
C ILE A 173 -14.86 -0.71 -3.11
N ALA A 174 -15.84 -1.50 -2.70
CA ALA A 174 -17.11 -1.62 -3.42
C ALA A 174 -17.87 -0.29 -3.46
N ALA A 175 -17.97 0.40 -2.33
CA ALA A 175 -18.58 1.73 -2.22
C ALA A 175 -17.84 2.75 -3.09
N GLY A 176 -16.50 2.78 -3.05
CA GLY A 176 -15.69 3.66 -3.88
C GLY A 176 -15.96 3.45 -5.37
N ASN A 177 -16.00 2.21 -5.85
CA ASN A 177 -16.36 1.92 -7.24
C ASN A 177 -17.75 2.48 -7.60
N ALA A 178 -18.77 2.16 -6.80
CA ALA A 178 -20.13 2.63 -7.05
C ALA A 178 -20.25 4.17 -7.03
N VAL A 179 -19.51 4.84 -6.14
CA VAL A 179 -19.45 6.30 -6.06
C VAL A 179 -18.81 6.88 -7.32
N PHE A 180 -17.67 6.36 -7.77
CA PHE A 180 -17.01 6.90 -8.97
C PHE A 180 -17.76 6.60 -10.26
N ASP A 181 -18.49 5.48 -10.32
CA ASP A 181 -19.37 5.20 -11.45
C ASP A 181 -20.54 6.20 -11.50
N TYR A 182 -21.12 6.55 -10.35
CA TYR A 182 -22.12 7.62 -10.25
C TYR A 182 -21.54 8.99 -10.63
N LEU A 183 -20.35 9.35 -10.13
CA LEU A 183 -19.70 10.62 -10.47
C LEU A 183 -19.37 10.73 -11.97
N GLY A 184 -19.17 9.59 -12.65
CA GLY A 184 -18.98 9.54 -14.10
C GLY A 184 -20.23 9.87 -14.92
N LEU A 185 -21.41 9.92 -14.31
CA LEU A 185 -22.69 10.24 -14.95
C LEU A 185 -23.09 11.71 -14.78
N LEU A 186 -22.32 12.51 -14.04
CA LEU A 186 -22.66 13.89 -13.78
C LEU A 186 -22.56 14.73 -15.06
N ASP A 187 -23.52 15.62 -15.26
CA ASP A 187 -23.42 16.66 -16.29
C ASP A 187 -22.31 17.67 -15.94
N TRP A 188 -21.99 18.53 -16.90
CA TRP A 188 -20.95 19.55 -16.73
C TRP A 188 -21.20 20.51 -15.55
N GLN A 189 -22.43 20.98 -15.36
CA GLN A 189 -22.76 21.93 -14.28
C GLN A 189 -22.58 21.25 -12.92
N THR A 190 -23.07 20.01 -12.80
CA THR A 190 -22.93 19.23 -11.57
C THR A 190 -21.47 18.84 -11.31
N THR A 191 -20.68 18.62 -12.36
CA THR A 191 -19.22 18.41 -12.26
C THR A 191 -18.49 19.66 -11.76
N CYS A 192 -18.89 20.86 -12.20
CA CYS A 192 -18.35 22.11 -11.65
C CYS A 192 -18.64 22.25 -10.15
N LEU A 193 -19.87 21.91 -9.72
CA LEU A 193 -20.24 21.91 -8.31
C LEU A 193 -19.42 20.88 -7.51
N PHE A 194 -19.26 19.66 -8.04
CA PHE A 194 -18.42 18.63 -7.42
C PHE A 194 -17.01 19.17 -7.11
N ASN A 195 -16.39 19.85 -8.09
CA ASN A 195 -15.05 20.39 -7.93
C ASN A 195 -14.95 21.45 -6.81
N GLN A 196 -16.03 22.20 -6.56
CA GLN A 196 -16.09 23.15 -5.44
C GLN A 196 -16.24 22.41 -4.11
N LEU A 197 -17.15 21.43 -4.04
CA LEU A 197 -17.44 20.66 -2.83
C LEU A 197 -16.23 19.86 -2.32
N MET A 198 -15.27 19.52 -3.18
CA MET A 198 -14.01 18.89 -2.77
C MET A 198 -13.26 19.66 -1.67
N TYR A 199 -13.41 20.99 -1.60
CA TYR A 199 -12.68 21.84 -0.67
C TYR A 199 -13.54 22.39 0.48
N LEU A 200 -14.84 22.06 0.50
CA LEU A 200 -15.75 22.49 1.56
C LEU A 200 -15.78 21.48 2.71
N ASN A 201 -16.41 21.84 3.82
CA ASN A 201 -16.58 20.93 4.95
C ASN A 201 -17.67 19.88 4.66
N LEU A 202 -17.75 18.86 5.54
CA LEU A 202 -18.70 17.75 5.40
C LEU A 202 -20.16 18.21 5.42
N GLU A 203 -20.49 19.17 6.28
CA GLU A 203 -21.84 19.73 6.40
C GLU A 203 -22.32 20.36 5.09
N ALA A 204 -21.47 21.15 4.43
CA ALA A 204 -21.78 21.71 3.11
C ALA A 204 -21.96 20.62 2.05
N CYS A 205 -21.19 19.53 2.12
CA CYS A 205 -21.31 18.40 1.20
C CYS A 205 -22.65 17.66 1.38
N GLN A 206 -23.09 17.46 2.63
CA GLN A 206 -24.33 16.74 2.95
C GLN A 206 -25.57 17.35 2.30
N TRP A 207 -25.64 18.68 2.23
CA TRP A 207 -26.77 19.39 1.63
C TRP A 207 -26.67 19.53 0.11
N SER A 208 -25.61 19.03 -0.52
CA SER A 208 -25.43 19.14 -1.96
C SER A 208 -26.40 18.24 -2.73
N VAL A 209 -26.83 18.71 -3.91
CA VAL A 209 -27.65 17.92 -4.84
C VAL A 209 -26.96 16.62 -5.28
N ILE A 210 -25.62 16.57 -5.22
CA ILE A 210 -24.82 15.38 -5.54
C ILE A 210 -25.01 14.31 -4.46
N VAL A 211 -24.86 14.67 -3.18
CA VAL A 211 -25.04 13.72 -2.07
C VAL A 211 -26.50 13.31 -1.95
N GLN A 212 -27.43 14.24 -2.12
CA GLN A 212 -28.87 13.95 -2.03
C GLN A 212 -29.36 13.10 -3.21
N GLY A 213 -28.84 13.34 -4.41
CA GLY A 213 -29.16 12.56 -5.62
C GLY A 213 -28.53 11.18 -5.66
N TYR A 214 -27.51 10.91 -4.84
CA TYR A 214 -26.87 9.59 -4.77
C TYR A 214 -27.64 8.64 -3.84
N ASN A 215 -28.10 7.51 -4.38
CA ASN A 215 -28.71 6.46 -3.58
C ASN A 215 -27.91 5.15 -3.73
N PRO A 216 -27.24 4.66 -2.67
CA PRO A 216 -26.59 3.35 -2.71
C PRO A 216 -27.62 2.28 -3.03
N LEU A 217 -27.41 1.50 -4.09
CA LEU A 217 -28.13 0.24 -4.24
C LEU A 217 -27.69 -0.66 -3.09
N SER A 218 -28.65 -1.09 -2.26
CA SER A 218 -28.41 -2.02 -1.16
C SER A 218 -27.61 -3.22 -1.66
N SER A 219 -26.57 -3.63 -0.92
CA SER A 219 -25.79 -4.83 -1.18
C SER A 219 -26.62 -6.13 -1.23
N ALA A 220 -27.90 -6.06 -0.82
CA ALA A 220 -28.87 -7.14 -0.91
C ALA A 220 -29.36 -7.46 -2.34
N ASN A 221 -29.13 -6.58 -3.33
CA ASN A 221 -29.68 -6.74 -4.69
C ASN A 221 -28.59 -6.83 -5.76
N ARG A 222 -27.57 -7.69 -5.59
CA ARG A 222 -26.50 -7.85 -6.60
C ARG A 222 -26.92 -8.62 -7.86
N ASP A 223 -28.14 -9.15 -7.94
CA ASP A 223 -28.58 -10.04 -9.03
C ASP A 223 -29.76 -9.53 -9.88
N GLU A 224 -30.05 -8.21 -9.95
CA GLU A 224 -31.01 -7.70 -10.95
C GLU A 224 -30.55 -6.41 -11.65
N PRO A 225 -30.61 -6.34 -13.00
CA PRO A 225 -30.32 -5.12 -13.75
C PRO A 225 -31.53 -4.18 -13.70
N GLY A 226 -31.60 -3.36 -12.66
CA GLY A 226 -32.67 -2.39 -12.45
C GLY A 226 -32.29 -0.97 -12.87
N LEU A 227 -32.33 -0.66 -14.17
CA LEU A 227 -32.47 0.72 -14.65
C LEU A 227 -33.85 1.22 -14.22
N THR A 228 -33.93 2.08 -13.19
CA THR A 228 -35.07 2.99 -13.04
C THR A 228 -34.65 4.39 -13.44
N VAL A 229 -34.84 4.66 -14.73
CA VAL A 229 -34.93 6.02 -15.27
C VAL A 229 -36.13 6.69 -14.60
N VAL A 230 -35.88 7.69 -13.75
CA VAL A 230 -36.93 8.64 -13.35
C VAL A 230 -37.09 9.62 -14.51
N LEU A 231 -38.07 9.36 -15.37
CA LEU A 231 -38.56 10.32 -16.35
C LEU A 231 -39.23 11.48 -15.61
N HIS A 232 -38.64 12.66 -15.74
CA HIS A 232 -39.21 13.92 -15.32
C HIS A 232 -40.48 14.19 -16.14
N GLY A 233 -41.65 14.03 -15.51
CA GLY A 233 -42.93 14.44 -16.06
C GLY A 233 -43.13 15.94 -15.90
N GLN A 234 -43.01 16.64 -17.02
CA GLN A 234 -43.24 18.07 -17.18
C GLN A 234 -44.65 18.48 -16.71
N THR A 235 -44.71 19.57 -15.96
CA THR A 235 -45.87 20.46 -15.91
C THR A 235 -46.19 21.00 -17.29
N ASN A 236 -47.46 20.90 -17.71
CA ASN A 236 -48.06 21.83 -18.67
C ASN A 236 -49.56 21.93 -18.41
N THR A 237 -49.98 23.18 -18.12
CA THR A 237 -51.30 23.83 -18.26
C THR A 237 -52.53 23.18 -17.65
#